data_AF-A0A957RKW5-F1
#
_entry.id   AF-A0A957RKW5-F1
#
_cell.length_a   1.000
_cell.length_b   1.000
_cell.length_c   1.000
_cell.angle_alpha   90.00
_cell.angle_beta   90.00
_cell.angle_gamma   90.00
#
_symmetry.space_group_name_H-M   'P 1'
#
loop_
_entity.id
_entity.type
_entity.pdbx_description
1 polymer ?
#
loop_
_entity_poly.entity_id
_entity_poly.type
_entity_poly.pdbx_seq_one_letter_code
_entity_poly.pdbx_strand_id
1 'polypeptide(L)'
;MAQRIIIMGAAGRDFHNFNVYFRDNPAYEVVAFTATQIPYIENRRYPAELAGPRYPAGIPILAESELERLVRDERIDTAVFSYSDVTYDHVMHVSARVMAAGANFMLLGPQQTMLPSTKPVVAICASRTGAGKSQTSRAVVRVLRELGQRVVSVRHPMPYGNLVAQAVQRFAAMDDLVEHRVTIEEREEYEPHIMAGGVIYAGVDYERILRQAEAEADIVIWDGGNNDLPFFKPDLWVTVIDPHRADHGLRYFPSEVNLRMADV
;
A
#
# COMPACT_ATOMS: atom_id res chain seq x y z
N MET A 1 9.95 -21.08 18.52
CA MET A 1 8.56 -21.01 18.03
C MET A 1 8.45 -19.79 17.14
N ALA A 2 7.60 -19.81 16.10
CA ALA A 2 7.34 -18.62 15.30
C ALA A 2 6.62 -17.57 16.17
N GLN A 3 6.93 -16.30 15.97
CA GLN A 3 6.21 -15.20 16.63
C GLN A 3 4.83 -15.04 16.00
N ARG A 4 3.79 -15.06 16.83
CA ARG A 4 2.40 -14.90 16.40
C ARG A 4 2.09 -13.42 16.24
N ILE A 5 1.65 -13.01 15.07
CA ILE A 5 1.44 -11.60 14.77
C ILE A 5 0.04 -11.31 14.23
N ILE A 6 -0.43 -10.09 14.50
CA ILE A 6 -1.57 -9.48 13.81
C ILE A 6 -1.06 -8.29 13.02
N ILE A 7 -1.60 -8.08 11.83
CA ILE A 7 -1.29 -6.92 11.00
C ILE A 7 -2.52 -6.00 10.96
N MET A 8 -2.35 -4.78 11.45
CA MET A 8 -3.40 -3.77 11.52
C MET A 8 -3.34 -2.87 10.28
N GLY A 9 -4.46 -2.66 9.59
CA GLY A 9 -4.47 -1.79 8.41
C GLY A 9 -5.84 -1.55 7.80
N ALA A 10 -5.82 -0.97 6.59
CA ALA A 10 -7.02 -0.57 5.85
C ALA A 10 -7.05 -1.22 4.46
N ALA A 11 -6.62 -2.48 4.33
CA ALA A 11 -6.61 -3.23 3.08
C ALA A 11 -5.76 -2.57 1.98
N GLY A 12 -4.48 -2.37 2.24
CA GLY A 12 -3.50 -1.89 1.28
C GLY A 12 -2.08 -2.21 1.75
N ARG A 13 -1.51 -1.31 2.56
CA ARG A 13 -0.18 -1.46 3.16
C ARG A 13 -0.05 -2.72 4.02
N ASP A 14 -1.09 -3.11 4.75
CA ASP A 14 -1.15 -4.35 5.53
C ASP A 14 -0.94 -5.60 4.66
N PHE A 15 -1.69 -5.74 3.56
CA PHE A 15 -1.53 -6.84 2.61
C PHE A 15 -0.16 -6.81 1.93
N HIS A 16 0.33 -5.61 1.58
CA HIS A 16 1.68 -5.49 1.04
C HIS A 16 2.75 -5.92 2.04
N ASN A 17 2.69 -5.42 3.28
CA ASN A 17 3.62 -5.79 4.36
C ASN A 17 3.61 -7.30 4.59
N PHE A 18 2.42 -7.91 4.58
CA PHE A 18 2.29 -9.36 4.60
C PHE A 18 3.03 -10.01 3.43
N ASN A 19 2.72 -9.62 2.20
CA ASN A 19 3.27 -10.23 0.99
C ASN A 19 4.80 -10.16 0.91
N VAL A 20 5.39 -9.02 1.30
CA VAL A 20 6.84 -8.78 1.10
C VAL A 20 7.70 -9.20 2.29
N TYR A 21 7.16 -9.17 3.51
CA TYR A 21 7.98 -9.38 4.72
C TYR A 21 7.58 -10.64 5.51
N PHE A 22 6.30 -11.00 5.54
CA PHE A 22 5.80 -12.06 6.43
C PHE A 22 5.43 -13.37 5.72
N ARG A 23 4.93 -13.31 4.49
CA ARG A 23 4.33 -14.45 3.74
C ARG A 23 5.21 -15.70 3.82
N ASP A 24 6.47 -15.56 3.43
CA ASP A 24 7.42 -16.68 3.32
C ASP A 24 8.43 -16.75 4.49
N ASN A 25 8.24 -15.93 5.53
CA ASN A 25 9.17 -15.85 6.66
C ASN A 25 8.77 -16.80 7.82
N PRO A 26 9.47 -17.93 8.04
CA PRO A 26 9.11 -18.93 9.05
C PRO A 26 9.26 -18.44 10.49
N ALA A 27 9.92 -17.30 10.72
CA ALA A 27 10.03 -16.70 12.04
C ALA A 27 8.70 -16.12 12.55
N TYR A 28 7.72 -15.91 11.67
CA TYR A 28 6.44 -15.28 12.01
C TYR A 28 5.25 -16.13 11.54
N GLU A 29 4.16 -16.12 12.31
CA GLU A 29 2.85 -16.67 11.95
C GLU A 29 1.82 -15.53 11.99
N VAL A 30 1.26 -15.17 10.85
CA VAL A 30 0.25 -14.11 10.74
C VAL A 30 -1.12 -14.71 11.05
N VAL A 31 -1.63 -14.40 12.25
CA VAL A 31 -2.88 -14.98 12.76
C VAL A 31 -4.10 -14.31 12.15
N ALA A 32 -4.06 -12.98 12.00
CA ALA A 32 -5.16 -12.21 11.43
C ALA A 32 -4.67 -10.87 10.87
N PHE A 33 -5.47 -10.32 9.95
CA PHE A 33 -5.50 -8.88 9.70
C PHE A 33 -6.59 -8.25 10.56
N THR A 34 -6.42 -6.99 10.95
CA THR A 34 -7.49 -6.19 11.56
C THR A 34 -7.78 -4.95 10.74
N ALA A 35 -9.05 -4.55 10.68
CA ALA A 35 -9.49 -3.34 10.01
C ALA A 35 -10.50 -2.55 10.85
N THR A 36 -10.38 -1.22 10.87
CA THR A 36 -11.31 -0.30 11.55
C THR A 36 -12.69 -0.32 10.91
N GLN A 37 -12.71 -0.36 9.59
CA GLN A 37 -13.87 -0.70 8.77
C GLN A 37 -13.53 -2.00 8.07
N ILE A 38 -14.38 -3.02 8.19
CA ILE A 38 -14.24 -4.21 7.35
C ILE A 38 -14.69 -3.76 5.97
N PRO A 39 -13.77 -3.56 5.00
CA PRO A 39 -14.15 -3.08 3.68
C PRO A 39 -15.04 -4.13 3.02
N TYR A 40 -15.63 -3.82 1.87
CA TYR A 40 -16.40 -4.77 1.05
C TYR A 40 -15.50 -5.89 0.44
N ILE A 41 -14.56 -6.43 1.20
CA ILE A 41 -13.74 -7.58 0.85
C ILE A 41 -14.60 -8.82 0.98
N GLU A 42 -14.70 -9.56 -0.12
CA GLU A 42 -15.43 -10.83 -0.14
C GLU A 42 -14.88 -11.78 0.92
N ASN A 43 -15.79 -12.45 1.65
CA ASN A 43 -15.47 -13.50 2.62
C ASN A 43 -14.63 -13.08 3.84
N ARG A 44 -14.33 -11.78 4.03
CA ARG A 44 -13.58 -11.24 5.19
C ARG A 44 -12.29 -12.01 5.46
N ARG A 45 -11.57 -12.36 4.39
CA ARG A 45 -10.38 -13.22 4.45
C ARG A 45 -9.41 -12.84 3.34
N TYR A 46 -8.13 -12.77 3.68
CA TYR A 46 -7.07 -12.73 2.70
C TYR A 46 -6.95 -14.13 2.07
N PRO A 47 -7.14 -14.28 0.74
CA PRO A 47 -7.37 -15.58 0.10
C PRO A 47 -6.12 -16.47 0.14
N ALA A 48 -6.33 -17.79 0.24
CA ALA A 48 -5.25 -18.78 0.29
C ALA A 48 -4.37 -18.73 -0.98
N GLU A 49 -5.00 -18.44 -2.11
CA GLU A 49 -4.39 -18.27 -3.44
C GLU A 49 -3.32 -17.19 -3.47
N LEU A 50 -3.44 -16.16 -2.60
CA LEU A 50 -2.44 -15.09 -2.45
C LEU A 50 -1.57 -15.27 -1.21
N ALA A 51 -2.11 -15.94 -0.17
CA ALA A 51 -1.42 -16.13 1.10
C ALA A 51 -0.28 -17.16 1.03
N GLY A 52 -0.31 -18.04 0.02
CA GLY A 52 0.75 -19.02 -0.21
C GLY A 52 0.64 -20.27 0.69
N PRO A 53 1.59 -21.22 0.56
CA PRO A 53 1.46 -22.57 1.10
C PRO A 53 1.41 -22.65 2.63
N ARG A 54 1.87 -21.60 3.33
CA ARG A 54 1.84 -21.52 4.80
C ARG A 54 0.46 -21.17 5.34
N TYR A 55 -0.44 -20.69 4.49
CA TYR A 55 -1.79 -20.25 4.86
C TYR A 55 -2.83 -20.90 3.93
N PRO A 56 -2.96 -22.25 3.93
CA PRO A 56 -3.84 -22.97 2.99
C PRO A 56 -5.34 -22.64 3.18
N ALA A 57 -5.70 -22.09 4.33
CA ALA A 57 -7.06 -21.63 4.62
C ALA A 57 -7.22 -20.11 4.47
N GLY A 58 -6.22 -19.40 3.93
CA GLY A 58 -6.15 -17.93 3.95
C GLY A 58 -6.04 -17.36 5.37
N ILE A 59 -6.06 -16.03 5.48
CA ILE A 59 -5.88 -15.32 6.76
C ILE A 59 -7.14 -14.51 7.08
N PRO A 60 -7.77 -14.67 8.25
CA PRO A 60 -8.98 -13.94 8.59
C PRO A 60 -8.73 -12.43 8.67
N ILE A 61 -9.73 -11.65 8.27
CA ILE A 61 -9.78 -10.19 8.44
C ILE A 61 -10.86 -9.88 9.49
N LEU A 62 -10.42 -9.41 10.65
CA LEU A 62 -11.25 -9.23 11.83
C LEU A 62 -11.45 -7.74 12.16
N ALA A 63 -12.43 -7.43 13.00
CA ALA A 63 -12.69 -6.05 13.42
C ALA A 63 -11.59 -5.57 14.38
N GLU A 64 -11.03 -4.38 14.13
CA GLU A 64 -10.00 -3.82 15.02
C GLU A 64 -10.54 -3.48 16.42
N SER A 65 -11.86 -3.30 16.58
CA SER A 65 -12.48 -3.14 17.90
C SER A 65 -12.28 -4.35 18.82
N GLU A 66 -11.89 -5.50 18.27
CA GLU A 66 -11.59 -6.72 19.04
C GLU A 66 -10.10 -6.88 19.36
N LEU A 67 -9.24 -5.93 18.99
CA LEU A 67 -7.77 -6.03 19.08
C LEU A 67 -7.27 -6.57 20.42
N GLU A 68 -7.68 -5.97 21.54
CA GLU A 68 -7.21 -6.38 22.88
C GLU A 68 -7.68 -7.79 23.25
N ARG A 69 -8.86 -8.19 22.80
CA ARG A 69 -9.38 -9.55 22.98
C ARG A 69 -8.56 -10.52 22.15
N LEU A 70 -8.34 -10.22 20.87
CA LEU A 70 -7.54 -11.03 19.95
C LEU A 70 -6.12 -11.22 20.47
N VAL A 71 -5.48 -10.16 20.97
CA VAL A 71 -4.12 -10.24 21.54
C VAL A 71 -4.04 -11.28 22.66
N ARG A 72 -5.02 -11.31 23.56
CA ARG A 72 -5.06 -12.25 24.68
C ARG A 72 -5.46 -13.66 24.25
N ASP A 73 -6.57 -13.79 23.53
CA ASP A 73 -7.20 -15.07 23.20
C ASP A 73 -6.31 -15.86 22.22
N GLU A 74 -5.74 -15.17 21.22
CA GLU A 74 -4.90 -15.77 20.18
C GLU A 74 -3.41 -15.79 20.54
N ARG A 75 -3.04 -15.29 21.72
CA ARG A 75 -1.66 -15.20 22.23
C ARG A 75 -0.72 -14.53 21.22
N ILE A 76 -1.05 -13.30 20.85
CA ILE A 76 -0.30 -12.51 19.89
C ILE A 76 0.96 -11.95 20.55
N ASP A 77 2.12 -12.16 19.94
CA ASP A 77 3.41 -11.66 20.40
C ASP A 77 3.65 -10.23 19.91
N THR A 78 3.17 -9.86 18.71
CA THR A 78 3.40 -8.55 18.09
C THR A 78 2.23 -8.10 17.23
N ALA A 79 1.77 -6.86 17.40
CA ALA A 79 0.88 -6.20 16.45
C ALA A 79 1.69 -5.27 15.52
N VAL A 80 1.54 -5.47 14.22
CA VAL A 80 2.22 -4.73 13.16
C VAL A 80 1.30 -3.64 12.64
N PHE A 81 1.71 -2.38 12.79
CA PHE A 81 0.92 -1.23 12.37
C PHE A 81 1.22 -0.87 10.91
N SER A 82 0.18 -0.93 10.07
CA SER A 82 0.28 -0.72 8.61
C SER A 82 -0.76 0.30 8.12
N TYR A 83 -1.04 1.34 8.91
CA TYR A 83 -1.83 2.49 8.45
C TYR A 83 -0.94 3.62 7.94
N SER A 84 -1.53 4.47 7.10
CA SER A 84 -1.02 5.78 6.71
C SER A 84 -2.12 6.84 6.93
N ASP A 85 -1.76 8.10 6.74
CA ASP A 85 -2.64 9.28 6.80
C ASP A 85 -3.37 9.46 8.14
N VAL A 86 -2.69 9.06 9.21
CA VAL A 86 -3.14 9.17 10.60
C VAL A 86 -2.20 10.08 11.37
N THR A 87 -2.66 10.66 12.49
CA THR A 87 -1.79 11.48 13.33
C THR A 87 -0.73 10.63 14.04
N TYR A 88 0.43 11.19 14.35
CA TYR A 88 1.43 10.51 15.20
C TYR A 88 0.85 10.13 16.57
N ASP A 89 -0.02 10.96 17.13
CA ASP A 89 -0.75 10.66 18.36
C ASP A 89 -1.60 9.40 18.23
N HIS A 90 -2.28 9.21 17.09
CA HIS A 90 -3.07 8.00 16.84
C HIS A 90 -2.17 6.75 16.83
N VAL A 91 -1.01 6.79 16.17
CA VAL A 91 -0.02 5.70 16.19
C VAL A 91 0.35 5.35 17.62
N MET A 92 0.67 6.36 18.43
CA MET A 92 1.08 6.14 19.83
C MET A 92 -0.05 5.66 20.72
N HIS A 93 -1.28 6.13 20.54
CA HIS A 93 -2.45 5.60 21.25
C HIS A 93 -2.72 4.13 20.91
N VAL A 94 -2.61 3.75 19.64
CA VAL A 94 -2.74 2.35 19.22
C VAL A 94 -1.62 1.49 19.83
N SER A 95 -0.37 1.99 19.83
CA SER A 95 0.74 1.28 20.47
C SER A 95 0.50 1.02 21.96
N ALA A 96 -0.07 2.00 22.68
CA ALA A 96 -0.38 1.85 24.10
C ALA A 96 -1.45 0.78 24.35
N ARG A 97 -2.49 0.71 23.49
CA ARG A 97 -3.52 -0.35 23.55
C ARG A 97 -2.90 -1.74 23.37
N VAL A 98 -2.05 -1.90 22.35
CA VAL A 98 -1.36 -3.18 22.05
C VAL A 98 -0.48 -3.61 23.22
N MET A 99 0.35 -2.71 23.73
CA MET A 99 1.26 -3.00 24.85
C MET A 99 0.49 -3.30 26.15
N ALA A 100 -0.59 -2.57 26.43
CA ALA A 100 -1.44 -2.84 27.59
C ALA A 100 -2.15 -4.21 27.50
N ALA A 101 -2.41 -4.71 26.29
CA ALA A 101 -2.95 -6.04 26.07
C ALA A 101 -1.89 -7.17 26.16
N GLY A 102 -0.60 -6.83 26.17
CA GLY A 102 0.51 -7.76 26.40
C GLY A 102 1.36 -8.11 25.17
N ALA A 103 1.14 -7.45 24.02
CA ALA A 103 1.92 -7.67 22.80
C ALA A 103 2.92 -6.54 22.52
N ASN A 104 3.96 -6.84 21.73
CA ASN A 104 4.83 -5.81 21.17
C ASN A 104 4.10 -5.00 20.09
N PHE A 105 4.56 -3.77 19.86
CA PHE A 105 4.11 -2.94 18.75
C PHE A 105 5.24 -2.75 17.74
N MET A 106 4.95 -2.95 16.46
CA MET A 106 5.95 -2.93 15.39
C MET A 106 5.55 -1.99 14.25
N LEU A 107 6.49 -1.14 13.84
CA LEU A 107 6.42 -0.36 12.60
C LEU A 107 7.46 -0.93 11.64
N LEU A 108 7.04 -1.31 10.43
CA LEU A 108 7.94 -1.77 9.38
C LEU A 108 8.58 -0.57 8.67
N GLY A 109 9.90 -0.61 8.51
CA GLY A 109 10.65 0.42 7.82
C GLY A 109 10.63 0.27 6.29
N PRO A 110 10.86 1.36 5.54
CA PRO A 110 10.89 1.37 4.08
C PRO A 110 11.81 0.30 3.45
N GLN A 111 12.97 0.03 4.06
CA GLN A 111 13.93 -0.95 3.57
C GLN A 111 13.41 -2.39 3.61
N GLN A 112 12.47 -2.69 4.51
CA GLN A 112 11.87 -4.01 4.66
C GLN A 112 10.63 -4.19 3.78
N THR A 113 10.05 -3.09 3.30
CA THR A 113 8.75 -3.09 2.63
C THR A 113 8.82 -2.67 1.17
N MET A 114 9.93 -2.10 0.69
CA MET A 114 10.08 -1.75 -0.72
C MET A 114 10.60 -2.90 -1.57
N LEU A 115 9.94 -3.13 -2.70
CA LEU A 115 10.37 -4.08 -3.72
C LEU A 115 11.44 -3.44 -4.63
N PRO A 116 12.57 -4.14 -4.89
CA PRO A 116 13.56 -3.66 -5.83
C PRO A 116 13.07 -3.82 -7.28
N SER A 117 13.27 -2.77 -8.06
CA SER A 117 13.01 -2.73 -9.50
C SER A 117 14.31 -2.87 -10.31
N THR A 118 14.18 -3.46 -11.49
CA THR A 118 15.20 -3.53 -12.55
C THR A 118 15.13 -2.32 -13.50
N LYS A 119 14.03 -1.56 -13.44
CA LYS A 119 13.82 -0.29 -14.14
C LYS A 119 13.94 0.88 -13.18
N PRO A 120 14.38 2.08 -13.64
CA PRO A 120 14.28 3.29 -12.86
C PRO A 120 12.86 3.52 -12.32
N VAL A 121 12.76 3.84 -11.03
CA VAL A 121 11.50 4.15 -10.35
C VAL A 121 11.49 5.60 -9.90
N VAL A 122 10.46 6.34 -10.29
CA VAL A 122 10.15 7.66 -9.71
C VAL A 122 8.94 7.51 -8.80
N ALA A 123 9.12 7.74 -7.50
CA ALA A 123 8.03 7.73 -6.53
C ALA A 123 7.50 9.15 -6.31
N ILE A 124 6.17 9.29 -6.42
CA ILE A 124 5.46 10.52 -6.11
C ILE A 124 4.64 10.30 -4.83
N CYS A 125 5.14 10.84 -3.72
CA CYS A 125 4.53 10.78 -2.40
C CYS A 125 4.04 12.17 -1.96
N ALA A 126 3.42 12.26 -0.78
CA ALA A 126 3.02 13.54 -0.21
C ALA A 126 3.10 13.55 1.32
N SER A 127 3.08 14.76 1.87
CA SER A 127 2.93 14.99 3.31
C SER A 127 1.50 14.82 3.82
N ARG A 128 0.48 14.84 2.95
CA ARG A 128 -0.93 14.62 3.30
C ARG A 128 -1.71 14.30 2.02
N THR A 129 -2.79 13.51 2.13
CA THR A 129 -3.84 13.38 1.10
C THR A 129 -4.29 14.74 0.52
N GLY A 130 -4.49 14.83 -0.79
CA GLY A 130 -4.92 16.09 -1.41
C GLY A 130 -3.86 17.20 -1.47
N ALA A 131 -2.57 16.90 -1.24
CA ALA A 131 -1.48 17.85 -1.47
C ALA A 131 -1.17 18.11 -2.97
N GLY A 132 -1.82 17.39 -3.89
CA GLY A 132 -1.62 17.57 -5.35
C GLY A 132 -0.77 16.48 -6.03
N LYS A 133 -0.62 15.30 -5.42
CA LYS A 133 0.18 14.18 -6.00
C LYS A 133 -0.22 13.83 -7.43
N SER A 134 -1.51 13.65 -7.71
CA SER A 134 -1.96 13.21 -9.03
C SER A 134 -1.59 14.22 -10.14
N GLN A 135 -1.63 15.53 -9.83
CA GLN A 135 -1.18 16.59 -10.74
C GLN A 135 0.33 16.51 -10.99
N THR A 136 1.13 16.34 -9.93
CA THR A 136 2.58 16.16 -10.01
C THR A 136 2.95 14.91 -10.80
N SER A 137 2.31 13.78 -10.50
CA SER A 137 2.46 12.50 -11.21
C SER A 137 2.24 12.66 -12.71
N ARG A 138 1.12 13.27 -13.12
CA ARG A 138 0.84 13.56 -14.55
C ARG A 138 1.86 14.49 -15.19
N ALA A 139 2.35 15.50 -14.47
CA ALA A 139 3.38 16.40 -14.99
C ALA A 139 4.70 15.67 -15.23
N VAL A 140 5.14 14.83 -14.29
CA VAL A 140 6.34 14.00 -14.41
C VAL A 140 6.21 13.01 -15.57
N VAL A 141 5.07 12.29 -15.65
CA VAL A 141 4.77 11.37 -16.76
C VAL A 141 4.86 12.08 -18.12
N ARG A 142 4.26 13.28 -18.24
CA ARG A 142 4.30 14.05 -19.47
C ARG A 142 5.74 14.39 -19.88
N VAL A 143 6.55 14.93 -18.95
CA VAL A 143 7.94 15.29 -19.22
C VAL A 143 8.75 14.07 -19.67
N LEU A 144 8.62 12.93 -18.98
CA LEU A 144 9.34 11.71 -19.36
C LEU A 144 8.94 11.19 -20.75
N ARG A 145 7.66 11.32 -21.12
CA ARG A 145 7.18 10.96 -22.46
C ARG A 145 7.67 11.92 -23.54
N GLU A 146 7.73 13.22 -23.26
CA GLU A 146 8.34 14.23 -24.14
C GLU A 146 9.84 13.94 -24.38
N LEU A 147 10.50 13.30 -23.41
CA LEU A 147 11.86 12.77 -23.52
C LEU A 147 11.95 11.39 -24.21
N GLY A 148 10.84 10.88 -24.76
CA GLY A 148 10.79 9.63 -25.53
C GLY A 148 10.79 8.35 -24.69
N GLN A 149 10.58 8.43 -23.38
CA GLN A 149 10.55 7.24 -22.50
C GLN A 149 9.18 6.55 -22.53
N ARG A 150 9.17 5.21 -22.51
CA ARG A 150 7.94 4.46 -22.20
C ARG A 150 7.71 4.45 -20.71
N VAL A 151 6.58 5.01 -20.28
CA VAL A 151 6.27 5.21 -18.87
C VAL A 151 5.01 4.45 -18.50
N VAL A 152 5.09 3.68 -17.41
CA VAL A 152 3.96 3.01 -16.77
C VAL A 152 3.78 3.59 -15.38
N SER A 153 2.53 3.86 -15.00
CA SER A 153 2.19 4.26 -13.64
C SER A 153 1.64 3.07 -12.86
N VAL A 154 2.04 2.93 -11.61
CA VAL A 154 1.48 1.94 -10.68
C VAL A 154 0.84 2.69 -9.53
N ARG A 155 -0.44 2.39 -9.30
CA ARG A 155 -1.27 3.05 -8.29
C ARG A 155 -1.28 2.25 -7.00
N HIS A 156 -1.30 2.97 -5.89
CA HIS A 156 -1.52 2.41 -4.55
C HIS A 156 -2.86 1.64 -4.47
N PRO A 157 -2.94 0.57 -3.65
CA PRO A 157 -4.11 -0.31 -3.68
C PRO A 157 -5.37 0.38 -3.14
N MET A 158 -6.51 0.04 -3.74
CA MET A 158 -7.87 0.31 -3.27
C MET A 158 -8.73 -0.97 -3.44
N PRO A 159 -8.39 -2.07 -2.77
CA PRO A 159 -8.89 -3.40 -3.10
C PRO A 159 -10.28 -3.62 -2.49
N TYR A 160 -11.29 -3.15 -3.22
CA TYR A 160 -12.68 -3.39 -2.93
C TYR A 160 -13.16 -4.63 -3.70
N GLY A 161 -13.69 -5.64 -3.03
CA GLY A 161 -14.25 -6.83 -3.67
C GLY A 161 -13.33 -8.04 -3.67
N ASN A 162 -13.07 -8.62 -4.86
CA ASN A 162 -12.40 -9.91 -5.00
C ASN A 162 -10.88 -9.75 -5.13
N LEU A 163 -10.16 -10.02 -4.04
CA LEU A 163 -8.71 -9.88 -3.97
C LEU A 163 -7.95 -10.75 -4.99
N VAL A 164 -8.46 -11.95 -5.31
CA VAL A 164 -7.81 -12.86 -6.28
C VAL A 164 -7.92 -12.30 -7.69
N ALA A 165 -9.10 -11.81 -8.08
CA ALA A 165 -9.31 -11.15 -9.37
C ALA A 165 -8.51 -9.84 -9.48
N GLN A 166 -8.29 -9.17 -8.35
CA GLN A 166 -7.50 -7.94 -8.22
C GLN A 166 -6.02 -8.21 -7.92
N ALA A 167 -5.52 -9.44 -8.10
CA ALA A 167 -4.11 -9.74 -7.85
C ALA A 167 -3.19 -8.84 -8.68
N VAL A 168 -3.50 -8.73 -9.97
CA VAL A 168 -2.82 -7.83 -10.93
C VAL A 168 -3.85 -7.33 -11.93
N GLN A 169 -3.96 -6.02 -12.09
CA GLN A 169 -4.83 -5.38 -13.07
C GLN A 169 -4.01 -4.38 -13.87
N ARG A 170 -4.24 -4.36 -15.18
CA ARG A 170 -3.56 -3.48 -16.13
C ARG A 170 -4.63 -2.73 -16.91
N PHE A 171 -4.53 -1.41 -16.94
CA PHE A 171 -5.47 -0.52 -17.60
C PHE A 171 -4.75 0.32 -18.65
N ALA A 172 -5.12 0.15 -19.91
CA ALA A 172 -4.62 0.88 -21.07
C ALA A 172 -5.74 1.44 -21.97
N ALA A 173 -6.98 0.98 -21.78
CA ALA A 173 -8.17 1.43 -22.50
C ALA A 173 -9.36 1.60 -21.54
N MET A 174 -10.35 2.39 -21.96
CA MET A 174 -11.56 2.63 -21.16
C MET A 174 -12.38 1.35 -20.92
N ASP A 175 -12.32 0.39 -21.84
CA ASP A 175 -13.01 -0.90 -21.71
C ASP A 175 -12.44 -1.75 -20.55
N ASP A 176 -11.15 -1.59 -20.23
CA ASP A 176 -10.51 -2.29 -19.11
C ASP A 176 -11.17 -1.90 -17.77
N LEU A 177 -11.65 -0.66 -17.64
CA LEU A 177 -12.36 -0.18 -16.46
C LEU A 177 -13.69 -0.92 -16.26
N VAL A 178 -14.37 -1.24 -17.37
CA VAL A 178 -15.64 -1.99 -17.34
C VAL A 178 -15.37 -3.46 -17.04
N GLU A 179 -14.39 -4.07 -17.70
CA GLU A 179 -13.99 -5.47 -17.51
C GLU A 179 -13.62 -5.74 -16.04
N HIS A 180 -12.81 -4.86 -15.47
CA HIS A 180 -12.34 -4.97 -14.09
C HIS A 180 -13.34 -4.46 -13.05
N ARG A 181 -14.50 -3.95 -13.46
CA ARG A 181 -15.57 -3.45 -12.57
C ARG A 181 -15.06 -2.45 -11.53
N VAL A 182 -14.21 -1.53 -11.97
CA VAL A 182 -13.59 -0.55 -11.07
C VAL A 182 -14.66 0.34 -10.40
N THR A 183 -14.39 0.78 -9.17
CA THR A 183 -15.30 1.69 -8.45
C THR A 183 -15.27 3.10 -9.02
N ILE A 184 -16.17 3.97 -8.54
CA ILE A 184 -16.20 5.38 -8.99
C ILE A 184 -14.89 6.08 -8.59
N GLU A 185 -14.41 5.84 -7.38
CA GLU A 185 -13.16 6.39 -6.84
C GLU A 185 -11.95 5.94 -7.66
N GLU A 186 -11.93 4.66 -8.05
CA GLU A 186 -10.89 4.15 -8.94
C GLU A 186 -10.94 4.79 -10.33
N ARG A 187 -12.14 4.98 -10.90
CA ARG A 187 -12.32 5.65 -12.19
C ARG A 187 -11.81 7.09 -12.18
N GLU A 188 -12.13 7.85 -11.14
CA GLU A 188 -11.66 9.24 -10.98
C GLU A 188 -10.12 9.34 -11.06
N GLU A 189 -9.42 8.31 -10.58
CA GLU A 189 -7.96 8.25 -10.61
C GLU A 189 -7.41 7.62 -11.90
N TYR A 190 -8.08 6.65 -12.52
CA TYR A 190 -7.55 5.91 -13.67
C TYR A 190 -7.90 6.55 -15.02
N GLU A 191 -9.11 7.06 -15.20
CA GLU A 191 -9.58 7.63 -16.47
C GLU A 191 -8.65 8.74 -17.01
N PRO A 192 -8.19 9.71 -16.20
CA PRO A 192 -7.33 10.78 -16.71
C PRO A 192 -6.01 10.27 -17.28
N HIS A 193 -5.48 9.17 -16.76
CA HIS A 193 -4.24 8.58 -17.28
C HIS A 193 -4.51 7.87 -18.60
N ILE A 194 -5.55 7.05 -18.68
CA ILE A 194 -5.91 6.31 -19.91
C ILE A 194 -6.22 7.30 -21.04
N MET A 195 -6.98 8.36 -20.76
CA MET A 195 -7.26 9.42 -21.74
C MET A 195 -6.00 10.12 -22.26
N ALA A 196 -4.94 10.20 -21.44
CA ALA A 196 -3.64 10.72 -21.83
C ALA A 196 -2.75 9.66 -22.54
N GLY A 197 -3.30 8.51 -22.93
CA GLY A 197 -2.55 7.38 -23.49
C GLY A 197 -1.65 6.67 -22.47
N GLY A 198 -1.98 6.80 -21.18
CA GLY A 198 -1.35 6.16 -20.02
C GLY A 198 -1.59 4.66 -19.95
N VAL A 199 -0.64 3.94 -19.36
CA VAL A 199 -0.90 2.60 -18.82
C VAL A 199 -0.78 2.67 -17.31
N ILE A 200 -1.79 2.14 -16.61
CA ILE A 200 -1.82 2.01 -15.16
C ILE A 200 -1.83 0.54 -14.77
N TYR A 201 -1.08 0.19 -13.73
CA TYR A 201 -1.35 -1.01 -12.95
C TYR A 201 -1.89 -0.69 -11.57
N ALA A 202 -2.76 -1.58 -11.08
CA ALA A 202 -3.22 -1.62 -9.71
C ALA A 202 -3.49 -3.07 -9.30
N GLY A 203 -3.75 -3.29 -8.01
CA GLY A 203 -4.09 -4.60 -7.47
C GLY A 203 -3.49 -4.82 -6.08
N VAL A 204 -3.31 -6.08 -5.68
CA VAL A 204 -2.81 -6.42 -4.33
C VAL A 204 -1.47 -7.16 -4.32
N ASP A 205 -1.05 -7.76 -5.45
CA ASP A 205 0.24 -8.42 -5.58
C ASP A 205 1.24 -7.50 -6.30
N TYR A 206 1.82 -6.59 -5.51
CA TYR A 206 2.73 -5.57 -6.01
C TYR A 206 4.04 -6.11 -6.58
N GLU A 207 4.45 -7.32 -6.17
CA GLU A 207 5.59 -7.98 -6.79
C GLU A 207 5.24 -8.39 -8.22
N ARG A 208 4.11 -9.06 -8.43
CA ARG A 208 3.67 -9.44 -9.78
C ARG A 208 3.35 -8.22 -10.66
N ILE A 209 2.74 -7.18 -10.08
CA ILE A 209 2.50 -5.91 -10.77
C ILE A 209 3.82 -5.29 -11.25
N LEU A 210 4.82 -5.20 -10.37
CA LEU A 210 6.12 -4.63 -10.72
C LEU A 210 6.75 -5.40 -11.89
N ARG A 211 6.75 -6.74 -11.84
CA ARG A 211 7.31 -7.58 -12.92
C ARG A 211 6.62 -7.35 -14.27
N GLN A 212 5.31 -7.11 -14.28
CA GLN A 212 4.58 -6.79 -15.52
C GLN A 212 4.89 -5.38 -16.01
N ALA A 213 4.90 -4.39 -15.11
CA ALA A 213 5.25 -3.01 -15.45
C ALA A 213 6.69 -2.90 -16.02
N GLU A 214 7.64 -3.63 -15.44
CA GLU A 214 9.03 -3.68 -15.91
C GLU A 214 9.18 -4.23 -17.34
N ALA A 215 8.25 -5.08 -17.81
CA ALA A 215 8.31 -5.68 -19.12
C ALA A 215 7.96 -4.70 -20.26
N GLU A 216 7.18 -3.66 -19.97
CA GLU A 216 6.69 -2.71 -20.99
C GLU A 216 7.15 -1.26 -20.78
N ALA A 217 7.71 -0.93 -19.62
CA ALA A 217 8.22 0.40 -19.29
C ALA A 217 9.75 0.51 -19.39
N ASP A 218 10.21 1.70 -19.76
CA ASP A 218 11.58 2.14 -19.54
C ASP A 218 11.73 2.76 -18.15
N ILE A 219 10.67 3.41 -17.64
CA ILE A 219 10.60 4.02 -16.30
C ILE A 219 9.24 3.69 -15.66
N VAL A 220 9.26 3.30 -14.38
CA VAL A 220 8.06 3.05 -13.58
C VAL A 220 7.78 4.27 -12.70
N ILE A 221 6.54 4.75 -12.72
CA ILE A 221 6.05 5.75 -11.78
C ILE A 221 5.32 5.03 -10.66
N TRP A 222 5.84 5.14 -9.44
CA TRP A 222 5.06 4.81 -8.26
C TRP A 222 4.20 6.02 -7.89
N ASP A 223 2.90 5.91 -8.08
CA ASP A 223 1.93 6.96 -7.80
C ASP A 223 1.24 6.66 -6.47
N GLY A 224 1.76 7.29 -5.40
CA GLY A 224 1.44 6.95 -4.03
C GLY A 224 0.00 7.23 -3.62
N GLY A 225 -0.50 6.44 -2.67
CA GLY A 225 -1.78 6.65 -2.02
C GLY A 225 -1.61 7.56 -0.81
N ASN A 226 -2.57 8.46 -0.57
CA ASN A 226 -2.58 9.33 0.62
C ASN A 226 -1.24 10.02 0.91
N ASN A 227 -0.58 9.68 2.02
CA ASN A 227 0.79 10.06 2.38
C ASN A 227 1.64 8.81 2.65
N ASP A 228 1.28 7.64 2.09
CA ASP A 228 1.96 6.38 2.38
C ASP A 228 3.40 6.36 1.82
N LEU A 229 4.20 5.41 2.31
CA LEU A 229 5.52 5.11 1.77
C LEU A 229 5.41 4.39 0.43
N PRO A 230 6.41 4.52 -0.45
CA PRO A 230 6.41 3.81 -1.72
C PRO A 230 6.57 2.31 -1.52
N PHE A 231 5.92 1.55 -2.39
CA PHE A 231 5.96 0.08 -2.35
C PHE A 231 7.14 -0.44 -3.17
N PHE A 232 7.66 0.38 -4.07
CA PHE A 232 8.83 0.12 -4.90
C PHE A 232 9.96 1.02 -4.46
N LYS A 233 11.19 0.49 -4.47
CA LYS A 233 12.38 1.27 -4.15
C LYS A 233 12.57 2.36 -5.20
N PRO A 234 12.48 3.66 -4.86
CA PRO A 234 12.68 4.73 -5.82
C PRO A 234 14.17 4.96 -6.10
N ASP A 235 14.45 5.38 -7.33
CA ASP A 235 15.69 6.04 -7.74
C ASP A 235 15.56 7.57 -7.65
N LEU A 236 14.31 8.07 -7.69
CA LEU A 236 13.96 9.45 -7.41
C LEU A 236 12.68 9.50 -6.56
N TRP A 237 12.75 10.10 -5.38
CA TRP A 237 11.63 10.23 -4.44
C TRP A 237 11.19 11.68 -4.33
N VAL A 238 10.04 11.99 -4.93
CA VAL A 238 9.42 13.32 -4.88
C VAL A 238 8.34 13.34 -3.81
N THR A 239 8.39 14.30 -2.88
CA THR A 239 7.34 14.45 -1.85
C THR A 239 6.63 15.79 -1.96
N VAL A 240 5.35 15.74 -2.31
CA VAL A 240 4.51 16.94 -2.45
C VAL A 240 4.02 17.44 -1.08
N ILE A 241 4.21 18.72 -0.81
CA ILE A 241 3.77 19.39 0.42
C ILE A 241 2.66 20.38 0.09
N ASP A 242 1.60 20.38 0.90
CA ASP A 242 0.59 21.43 0.88
C ASP A 242 1.05 22.65 1.70
N PRO A 243 1.29 23.82 1.08
CA PRO A 243 1.76 25.00 1.80
C PRO A 243 0.74 25.57 2.80
N HIS A 244 -0.56 25.29 2.63
CA HIS A 244 -1.59 25.69 3.59
C HIS A 244 -1.66 24.78 4.82
N ARG A 245 -0.98 23.62 4.78
CA ARG A 245 -0.95 22.60 5.84
C ARG A 245 0.48 22.10 6.05
N ALA A 246 1.45 23.00 6.02
CA ALA A 246 2.87 22.64 6.02
C ALA A 246 3.29 21.82 7.26
N ASP A 247 2.68 22.10 8.43
CA ASP A 247 2.90 21.40 9.68
C ASP A 247 2.41 19.94 9.65
N HIS A 248 1.52 19.57 8.72
CA HIS A 248 1.05 18.19 8.58
C HIS A 248 2.19 17.23 8.23
N GLY A 249 3.25 17.74 7.58
CA GLY A 249 4.47 16.99 7.34
C GLY A 249 5.15 16.45 8.59
N LEU A 250 4.93 17.08 9.75
CA LEU A 250 5.53 16.72 11.05
C LEU A 250 4.50 16.19 12.06
N ARG A 251 3.23 16.03 11.64
CA ARG A 251 2.12 15.65 12.54
C ARG A 251 1.41 14.36 12.13
N TYR A 252 1.59 13.91 10.89
CA TYR A 252 0.94 12.73 10.34
C TYR A 252 1.96 11.64 9.98
N PHE A 253 1.62 10.39 10.28
CA PHE A 253 2.40 9.24 9.88
C PHE A 253 1.95 8.74 8.49
N PRO A 254 2.87 8.33 7.59
CA PRO A 254 4.33 8.41 7.68
C PRO A 254 4.92 9.67 7.02
N SER A 255 4.23 10.82 7.07
CA SER A 255 4.62 12.03 6.33
C SER A 255 6.05 12.49 6.58
N GLU A 256 6.52 12.47 7.82
CA GLU A 256 7.88 12.90 8.14
C GLU A 256 8.93 11.94 7.57
N VAL A 257 8.59 10.65 7.40
CA VAL A 257 9.46 9.70 6.72
C VAL A 257 9.59 10.06 5.25
N ASN A 258 8.47 10.35 4.57
CA ASN A 258 8.49 10.83 3.19
C ASN A 258 9.34 12.11 3.04
N LEU A 259 9.17 13.09 3.95
CA LEU A 259 9.95 14.33 3.92
C LEU A 259 11.45 14.12 4.14
N ARG A 260 11.82 13.24 5.07
CA ARG A 260 13.24 12.96 5.37
C ARG A 260 13.94 12.15 4.30
N MET A 261 13.19 11.36 3.54
CA MET A 261 13.69 10.47 2.49
C MET A 261 13.57 11.08 1.08
N ALA A 262 12.90 12.22 0.93
CA ALA A 262 12.70 12.86 -0.37
C ALA A 262 14.02 13.37 -0.94
N ASP A 263 14.18 13.19 -2.25
CA ASP A 263 15.23 13.84 -3.05
C ASP A 263 14.78 15.23 -3.51
N VAL A 264 13.46 15.43 -3.65
CA VAL A 264 12.80 16.66 -4.12
C VAL A 264 11.55 16.97 -3.30
#